data_AF-A0A0F9BR80-F1
#
_entry.id   AF-A0A0F9BR80-F1
#
_cell.length_a   1.000
_cell.length_b   1.000
_cell.length_c   1.000
_cell.angle_alpha   90.00
_cell.angle_beta   90.00
_cell.angle_gamma   90.00
#
_symmetry.space_group_name_H-M   'P 1'
#
loop_
_entity.id
_entity.type
_entity.pdbx_description
1 polymer ?
#
loop_
_entity_poly.entity_id
_entity_poly.type
_entity_poly.pdbx_seq_one_letter_code
_entity_poly.pdbx_strand_id
1 'polypeptide(L)'
;MNNELLAEFCANIKHCNSDKINMVPAPFMHAVIGMADEMGEIMEVLKRALYYGDKIDNDNLIEEYGDILFYIMLDCMRIADEFNPEHDDDCTVDQVFWSIFKKNIAKLKARYPDGFSEAKATESGRDREAERQAMRKPLKSPPMSVHVYESLNAKPGIDKIGMTNGPKKEQTPKSSRSSIRDGG
;
A
#
# COMPACT_ATOMS: atom_id res chain seq x y z
N MET A 1 -16.38 12.19 -45.41
CA MET A 1 -15.63 11.07 -44.80
C MET A 1 -15.93 9.83 -45.62
N ASN A 2 -14.92 9.14 -46.14
CA ASN A 2 -15.12 8.08 -47.12
C ASN A 2 -15.67 6.83 -46.40
N ASN A 3 -16.93 6.47 -46.65
CA ASN A 3 -17.62 5.39 -45.93
C ASN A 3 -16.92 4.03 -46.07
N GLU A 4 -16.14 3.85 -47.15
CA GLU A 4 -15.33 2.64 -47.38
C GLU A 4 -14.17 2.50 -46.39
N LEU A 5 -13.46 3.60 -46.07
CA LEU A 5 -12.37 3.60 -45.09
C LEU A 5 -12.89 3.31 -43.67
N LEU A 6 -14.07 3.83 -43.32
CA LEU A 6 -14.71 3.51 -42.04
C LEU A 6 -15.15 2.04 -41.98
N ALA A 7 -15.66 1.50 -43.08
CA ALA A 7 -16.05 0.09 -43.16
C ALA A 7 -14.84 -0.84 -43.04
N GLU A 8 -13.74 -0.52 -43.73
CA GLU A 8 -12.48 -1.25 -43.66
C GLU A 8 -11.87 -1.21 -42.25
N PHE A 9 -11.85 -0.04 -41.60
CA PHE A 9 -11.39 0.11 -40.22
C PHE A 9 -12.23 -0.73 -39.24
N CYS A 10 -13.55 -0.69 -39.35
CA CYS A 10 -14.46 -1.51 -38.54
C CYS A 10 -14.29 -3.02 -38.78
N ALA A 11 -14.05 -3.44 -40.03
CA ALA A 11 -13.77 -4.84 -40.35
C ALA A 11 -12.46 -5.32 -39.72
N ASN A 12 -11.42 -4.47 -39.77
CA ASN A 12 -10.13 -4.75 -39.14
C ASN A 12 -10.22 -4.82 -37.62
N ILE A 13 -11.00 -3.95 -36.96
CA ILE A 13 -11.25 -4.04 -35.51
C ILE A 13 -11.85 -5.39 -35.14
N LYS A 14 -12.87 -5.84 -35.90
CA LYS A 14 -13.52 -7.14 -35.65
C LYS A 14 -12.57 -8.32 -35.86
N HIS A 15 -11.70 -8.24 -36.87
CA HIS A 15 -10.69 -9.27 -37.12
C HIS A 15 -9.61 -9.32 -36.03
N CYS A 16 -9.23 -8.18 -35.45
CA CYS A 16 -8.26 -8.07 -34.37
C CYS A 16 -8.83 -8.43 -32.99
N ASN A 17 -10.15 -8.42 -32.83
CA ASN A 17 -10.80 -8.86 -31.60
C ASN A 17 -10.87 -10.39 -31.55
N SER A 18 -10.28 -10.99 -30.52
CA SER A 18 -10.42 -12.43 -30.30
C SER A 18 -11.75 -12.72 -29.60
N ASP A 19 -12.54 -13.65 -30.13
CA ASP A 19 -13.74 -14.19 -29.45
C ASP A 19 -13.38 -15.09 -28.24
N LYS A 20 -12.09 -15.34 -28.02
CA LYS A 20 -11.57 -16.18 -26.93
C LYS A 20 -11.30 -15.34 -25.69
N ILE A 21 -12.35 -15.07 -24.91
CA ILE A 21 -12.17 -14.54 -23.56
C ILE A 21 -11.98 -15.74 -22.63
N ASN A 22 -10.76 -15.93 -22.13
CA ASN A 22 -10.54 -16.85 -21.02
C ASN A 22 -11.27 -16.30 -19.80
N MET A 23 -12.06 -17.12 -19.12
CA MET A 23 -12.76 -16.70 -17.92
C MET A 23 -11.73 -16.46 -16.81
N VAL A 24 -11.56 -15.20 -16.43
CA VAL A 24 -10.70 -14.81 -15.31
C VAL A 24 -11.52 -14.89 -14.02
N PRO A 25 -10.99 -15.46 -12.92
CA PRO A 25 -11.71 -15.50 -11.64
C PRO A 25 -12.14 -14.09 -11.20
N ALA A 26 -13.42 -13.92 -10.84
CA ALA A 26 -13.96 -12.61 -10.44
C ALA A 26 -13.17 -11.92 -9.30
N PRO A 27 -12.70 -12.64 -8.25
CA PRO A 27 -11.88 -12.01 -7.21
C PRO A 27 -10.55 -11.47 -7.73
N PHE A 28 -9.92 -12.15 -8.70
CA PHE A 28 -8.68 -11.68 -9.32
C PHE A 28 -8.92 -10.42 -10.15
N MET A 29 -10.01 -10.39 -10.94
CA MET A 29 -10.38 -9.20 -11.69
C MET A 29 -10.66 -8.02 -10.76
N HIS A 30 -11.40 -8.23 -9.67
CA HIS A 30 -11.72 -7.18 -8.71
C HIS A 30 -10.45 -6.60 -8.08
N ALA A 31 -9.52 -7.45 -7.65
CA ALA A 31 -8.25 -7.01 -7.10
C ALA A 31 -7.40 -6.21 -8.11
N VAL A 32 -7.26 -6.71 -9.35
CA VAL A 32 -6.41 -6.07 -10.36
C VAL A 32 -6.99 -4.75 -10.84
N ILE A 33 -8.30 -4.70 -11.08
CA ILE A 33 -8.98 -3.46 -11.50
C ILE A 33 -8.91 -2.43 -10.37
N GLY A 34 -9.18 -2.84 -9.13
CA GLY A 34 -9.06 -1.97 -7.96
C GLY A 34 -7.67 -1.36 -7.82
N MET A 35 -6.61 -2.19 -7.84
CA MET A 35 -5.23 -1.67 -7.80
C MET A 35 -4.90 -0.67 -8.91
N ALA A 36 -5.49 -0.83 -10.10
CA ALA A 36 -5.26 0.08 -11.22
C ALA A 36 -5.99 1.41 -11.05
N ASP A 37 -7.18 1.41 -10.45
CA ASP A 37 -7.98 2.60 -10.16
C ASP A 37 -7.26 3.49 -9.13
N GLU A 38 -6.86 2.92 -8.00
CA GLU A 38 -6.17 3.66 -6.93
C GLU A 38 -4.78 4.16 -7.36
N MET A 39 -4.10 3.42 -8.24
CA MET A 39 -2.87 3.93 -8.87
C MET A 39 -3.15 5.14 -9.77
N GLY A 40 -4.32 5.19 -10.41
CA GLY A 40 -4.81 6.34 -11.15
C GLY A 40 -5.01 7.56 -10.25
N GLU A 41 -5.54 7.36 -9.05
CA GLU A 41 -5.73 8.42 -8.05
C GLU A 41 -4.39 8.98 -7.56
N ILE A 42 -3.40 8.12 -7.24
CA ILE A 42 -2.04 8.56 -6.93
C ILE A 42 -1.41 9.34 -8.09
N MET A 43 -1.61 8.86 -9.32
CA MET A 43 -1.10 9.52 -10.52
C MET A 43 -1.73 10.91 -10.70
N GLU A 44 -3.00 11.08 -10.33
CA GLU A 44 -3.69 12.37 -10.36
C GLU A 44 -3.02 13.36 -9.40
N VAL A 45 -2.74 12.96 -8.16
CA VAL A 45 -2.02 13.79 -7.18
C VAL A 45 -0.66 14.23 -7.74
N LEU A 46 0.10 13.30 -8.32
CA LEU A 46 1.40 13.61 -8.91
C LEU A 46 1.28 14.54 -10.13
N LYS A 47 0.34 14.26 -11.04
CA LYS A 47 0.08 15.08 -12.23
C LYS A 47 -0.25 16.52 -11.83
N ARG A 48 -1.09 16.68 -10.80
CA ARG A 48 -1.47 18.00 -10.30
C ARG A 48 -0.30 18.76 -9.69
N ALA A 49 0.53 18.10 -8.89
CA ALA A 49 1.74 18.69 -8.34
C ALA A 49 2.74 19.11 -9.43
N LEU A 50 2.95 18.26 -10.45
CA LEU A 50 3.93 18.50 -11.51
C LEU A 50 3.50 19.59 -12.50
N TYR A 51 2.24 19.60 -12.93
CA TYR A 51 1.79 20.46 -14.04
C TYR A 51 0.97 21.67 -13.62
N TYR A 52 0.33 21.63 -12.46
CA TYR A 52 -0.51 22.73 -11.97
C TYR A 52 0.09 23.44 -10.75
N GLY A 53 1.19 22.91 -10.18
CA GLY A 53 1.89 23.51 -9.04
C GLY A 53 1.16 23.31 -7.71
N ASP A 54 0.23 22.36 -7.65
CA ASP A 54 -0.49 22.02 -6.43
C ASP A 54 0.45 21.43 -5.37
N LYS A 55 0.11 21.61 -4.09
CA LYS A 55 0.80 20.89 -3.02
C LYS A 55 0.37 19.43 -3.03
N ILE A 56 1.30 18.53 -2.73
CA ILE A 56 0.98 17.12 -2.51
C ILE A 56 0.18 17.01 -1.22
N ASP A 57 -1.01 16.43 -1.33
CA ASP A 57 -1.83 16.03 -0.20
C ASP A 57 -1.36 14.66 0.30
N ASN A 58 -0.63 14.64 1.41
CA ASN A 58 -0.09 13.40 1.95
C ASN A 58 -1.18 12.52 2.58
N ASP A 59 -2.27 13.09 3.08
CA ASP A 59 -3.34 12.32 3.71
C ASP A 59 -4.08 11.53 2.62
N ASN A 60 -4.40 12.18 1.49
CA ASN A 60 -4.94 11.51 0.31
C ASN A 60 -3.99 10.43 -0.20
N LEU A 61 -2.67 10.69 -0.28
CA LEU A 61 -1.74 9.65 -0.73
C LEU A 61 -1.72 8.44 0.20
N ILE A 62 -1.79 8.63 1.51
CA ILE A 62 -1.82 7.54 2.49
C ILE A 62 -3.09 6.71 2.33
N GLU A 63 -4.24 7.34 2.06
CA GLU A 63 -5.50 6.68 1.73
C GLU A 63 -5.35 5.77 0.50
N GLU A 64 -4.89 6.31 -0.63
CA GLU A 64 -4.72 5.51 -1.86
C GLU A 64 -3.72 4.36 -1.70
N TYR A 65 -2.63 4.57 -0.96
CA TYR A 65 -1.70 3.47 -0.65
C TYR A 65 -2.37 2.39 0.21
N GLY A 66 -3.27 2.78 1.11
CA GLY A 66 -4.09 1.87 1.90
C GLY A 66 -5.02 1.05 1.02
N ASP A 67 -5.67 1.66 0.04
CA ASP A 67 -6.60 0.98 -0.86
C ASP A 67 -5.88 0.04 -1.84
N ILE A 68 -4.70 0.42 -2.33
CA ILE A 68 -3.80 -0.51 -3.04
C ILE A 68 -3.46 -1.72 -2.16
N LEU A 69 -3.12 -1.51 -0.89
CA LEU A 69 -2.82 -2.60 0.04
C LEU A 69 -4.05 -3.49 0.28
N PHE A 70 -5.24 -2.91 0.39
CA PHE A 70 -6.49 -3.66 0.50
C PHE A 70 -6.66 -4.62 -0.70
N TYR A 71 -6.49 -4.13 -1.93
CA TYR A 71 -6.62 -4.95 -3.12
C TYR A 71 -5.49 -5.98 -3.28
N ILE A 72 -4.26 -5.68 -2.86
CA ILE A 72 -3.17 -6.68 -2.77
C ILE A 72 -3.57 -7.80 -1.81
N MET A 73 -4.12 -7.46 -0.64
CA MET A 73 -4.56 -8.45 0.35
C MET A 73 -5.73 -9.28 -0.16
N LEU A 74 -6.66 -8.69 -0.91
CA LEU A 74 -7.74 -9.41 -1.58
C LEU A 74 -7.21 -10.48 -2.56
N ASP A 75 -6.19 -10.17 -3.35
CA ASP A 75 -5.56 -11.18 -4.23
C ASP A 75 -4.76 -12.23 -3.43
N CYS A 76 -4.12 -11.83 -2.32
CA CYS A 76 -3.46 -12.78 -1.42
C CYS A 76 -4.45 -13.77 -0.81
N MET A 77 -5.65 -13.33 -0.44
CA MET A 77 -6.73 -14.21 0.03
C MET A 77 -7.12 -15.22 -1.04
N ARG A 78 -7.38 -14.74 -2.26
CA ARG A 78 -7.70 -15.62 -3.40
C ARG A 78 -6.61 -16.67 -3.64
N ILE A 79 -5.34 -16.28 -3.56
CA ILE A 79 -4.21 -17.21 -3.71
C ILE A 79 -4.20 -18.22 -2.57
N ALA A 80 -4.38 -17.79 -1.32
CA ALA A 80 -4.42 -18.70 -0.18
C ALA A 80 -5.52 -19.76 -0.35
N ASP A 81 -6.73 -19.33 -0.74
CA ASP A 81 -7.88 -20.22 -1.00
C ASP A 81 -7.61 -21.22 -2.14
N GLU A 82 -6.89 -20.79 -3.19
CA GLU A 82 -6.53 -21.66 -4.32
C GLU A 82 -5.54 -22.76 -3.93
N PHE A 83 -4.58 -22.45 -3.04
CA PHE A 83 -3.55 -23.40 -2.60
C PHE A 83 -3.95 -24.20 -1.34
N ASN A 84 -4.97 -23.74 -0.60
CA ASN A 84 -5.48 -24.37 0.63
C ASN A 84 -6.99 -24.15 0.76
N PRO A 85 -7.80 -24.84 -0.06
CA PRO A 85 -9.25 -24.70 -0.04
C PRO A 85 -9.91 -25.25 1.23
N GLU A 86 -9.20 -26.09 2.00
CA GLU A 86 -9.67 -26.65 3.27
C GLU A 86 -9.42 -25.69 4.46
N HIS A 87 -8.68 -24.60 4.23
CA HIS A 87 -8.30 -23.60 5.23
C HIS A 87 -7.63 -24.20 6.47
N ASP A 88 -6.74 -25.18 6.28
CA ASP A 88 -5.85 -25.65 7.34
C ASP A 88 -4.66 -24.69 7.59
N ASP A 89 -3.77 -25.01 8.52
CA ASP A 89 -2.65 -24.12 8.90
C ASP A 89 -1.49 -24.06 7.86
N ASP A 90 -1.57 -24.78 6.73
CA ASP A 90 -0.45 -24.93 5.79
C ASP A 90 -0.31 -23.77 4.79
N CYS A 91 -1.36 -23.01 4.53
CA CYS A 91 -1.32 -21.81 3.67
C CYS A 91 -2.30 -20.73 4.14
N THR A 92 -1.78 -19.72 4.83
CA THR A 92 -2.56 -18.55 5.28
C THR A 92 -2.30 -17.31 4.41
N VAL A 93 -3.22 -16.35 4.43
CA VAL A 93 -3.09 -15.06 3.72
C VAL A 93 -1.78 -14.35 4.11
N ASP A 94 -1.44 -14.37 5.40
CA ASP A 94 -0.19 -13.81 5.93
C ASP A 94 1.04 -14.50 5.31
N GLN A 95 1.03 -15.82 5.20
CA GLN A 95 2.13 -16.57 4.57
C GLN A 95 2.27 -16.22 3.09
N VAL A 96 1.15 -16.07 2.36
CA VAL A 96 1.16 -15.62 0.96
C VAL A 96 1.75 -14.21 0.84
N PHE A 97 1.26 -13.27 1.65
CA PHE A 97 1.76 -11.89 1.67
C PHE A 97 3.26 -11.83 1.97
N TRP A 98 3.71 -12.49 3.03
CA TRP A 98 5.12 -12.57 3.38
C TRP A 98 5.97 -13.25 2.30
N SER A 99 5.43 -14.24 1.59
CA SER A 99 6.09 -14.91 0.47
C SER A 99 6.36 -13.96 -0.69
N ILE A 100 5.41 -13.10 -1.04
CA ILE A 100 5.57 -12.06 -2.08
C ILE A 100 6.70 -11.11 -1.70
N PHE A 101 6.68 -10.58 -0.48
CA PHE A 101 7.70 -9.64 0.01
C PHE A 101 9.10 -10.27 0.02
N LYS A 102 9.21 -11.47 0.59
CA LYS A 102 10.44 -12.28 0.63
C LYS A 102 11.02 -12.53 -0.76
N LYS A 103 10.21 -13.02 -1.71
CA LYS A 103 10.64 -13.25 -3.10
C LYS A 103 11.11 -11.97 -3.78
N ASN A 104 10.43 -10.84 -3.55
CA ASN A 104 10.85 -9.56 -4.10
C ASN A 104 12.24 -9.14 -3.59
N ILE A 105 12.48 -9.26 -2.28
CA ILE A 105 13.81 -9.00 -1.68
C ILE A 105 14.87 -9.91 -2.28
N ALA A 106 14.61 -11.21 -2.40
CA ALA A 106 15.58 -12.16 -2.96
C ALA A 106 15.95 -11.80 -4.41
N LYS A 107 14.95 -11.48 -5.24
CA LYS A 107 15.13 -11.00 -6.61
C LYS A 107 15.97 -9.71 -6.65
N LEU A 108 15.65 -8.73 -5.82
CA LEU A 108 16.37 -7.44 -5.81
C LEU A 108 17.81 -7.60 -5.32
N LYS A 109 18.08 -8.45 -4.32
CA LYS A 109 19.45 -8.77 -3.87
C LYS A 109 20.26 -9.47 -4.95
N ALA A 110 19.64 -10.38 -5.71
CA ALA A 110 20.29 -11.02 -6.85
C ALA A 110 20.61 -10.03 -7.97
N ARG A 111 19.69 -9.08 -8.24
CA ARG A 111 19.89 -8.05 -9.26
C ARG A 111 20.94 -7.01 -8.84
N TYR A 112 20.92 -6.57 -7.59
CA TYR A 112 21.70 -5.46 -7.09
C TYR A 112 22.54 -5.86 -5.86
N PRO A 113 23.51 -6.79 -6.01
CA PRO A 113 24.34 -7.26 -4.90
C PRO A 113 25.18 -6.13 -4.27
N ASP A 114 25.61 -5.17 -5.09
CA ASP A 114 26.44 -4.03 -4.71
C ASP A 114 25.66 -2.70 -4.72
N GLY A 115 24.33 -2.76 -4.72
CA GLY A 115 23.44 -1.60 -4.86
C GLY A 115 22.96 -1.35 -6.30
N PHE A 116 22.18 -0.28 -6.46
CA PHE A 116 21.56 0.07 -7.74
C PHE A 116 22.62 0.40 -8.81
N SER A 117 22.37 -0.05 -10.04
CA SER A 117 23.12 0.37 -11.22
C SER A 117 22.19 0.45 -12.42
N GLU A 118 22.27 1.53 -13.20
CA GLU A 118 21.44 1.74 -14.40
C GLU A 118 21.57 0.58 -15.40
N ALA A 119 22.80 0.08 -15.61
CA ALA A 119 23.05 -1.07 -16.47
C ALA A 119 22.14 -2.26 -16.13
N LYS A 120 22.08 -2.65 -14.85
CA LYS A 120 21.23 -3.76 -14.36
C LYS A 120 19.75 -3.40 -14.21
N ALA A 121 19.38 -2.13 -14.35
CA ALA A 121 17.98 -1.69 -14.32
C ALA A 121 17.27 -1.94 -15.66
N THR A 122 18.03 -2.05 -16.75
CA THR A 122 17.51 -2.34 -18.09
C THR A 122 17.16 -3.82 -18.29
N GLU A 123 16.37 -4.11 -19.32
CA GLU A 123 16.03 -5.49 -19.68
C GLU A 123 17.23 -6.29 -20.20
N SER A 124 18.16 -5.64 -20.91
CA SER A 124 19.36 -6.30 -21.46
C SER A 124 20.46 -6.54 -20.42
N GLY A 125 20.51 -5.74 -19.36
CA GLY A 125 21.55 -5.84 -18.32
C GLY A 125 21.18 -6.67 -17.10
N ARG A 126 19.97 -7.25 -17.04
CA ARG A 126 19.51 -8.07 -15.92
C ARG A 126 19.58 -9.57 -16.22
N ASP A 127 19.90 -10.36 -15.21
CA ASP A 127 19.89 -11.82 -15.28
C ASP A 127 18.54 -12.38 -14.79
N ARG A 128 17.64 -12.69 -15.73
CA ARG A 128 16.31 -13.25 -15.45
C ARG A 128 16.37 -14.62 -14.78
N GLU A 129 17.38 -15.41 -15.10
CA GLU A 129 17.49 -16.78 -14.59
C GLU A 129 18.00 -16.74 -13.14
N ALA A 130 19.04 -15.96 -12.86
CA ALA A 130 19.50 -15.74 -11.48
C ALA A 130 18.39 -15.17 -10.59
N GLU A 131 17.61 -14.20 -11.09
CA GLU A 131 16.44 -13.66 -10.37
C GLU A 131 15.37 -14.72 -10.09
N ARG A 132 15.01 -15.54 -11.08
CA ARG A 132 14.03 -16.63 -10.91
C ARG A 132 14.52 -17.67 -9.92
N GLN A 133 15.79 -18.05 -10.00
CA GLN A 133 16.41 -18.98 -9.06
C GLN A 133 16.43 -18.41 -7.63
N ALA A 134 16.71 -17.12 -7.46
CA ALA A 134 16.67 -16.45 -6.17
C ALA A 134 15.27 -16.45 -5.54
N MET A 135 14.21 -16.33 -6.34
CA MET A 135 12.82 -16.42 -5.86
C MET A 135 12.37 -17.85 -5.55
N ARG A 136 12.97 -18.87 -6.20
CA ARG A 136 12.67 -20.29 -5.98
C ARG A 136 13.40 -20.88 -4.79
N LYS A 137 14.61 -20.40 -4.48
CA LYS A 137 15.34 -20.81 -3.28
C LYS A 137 14.48 -20.43 -2.07
N PRO A 138 14.13 -21.37 -1.18
CA PRO A 138 13.48 -20.99 0.07
C PRO A 138 14.42 -20.01 0.77
N LEU A 139 13.94 -18.79 1.01
CA LEU A 139 14.62 -17.92 1.95
C LEU A 139 14.68 -18.69 3.26
N LYS A 140 15.89 -18.86 3.82
CA LYS A 140 16.06 -19.36 5.19
C LYS A 140 15.04 -18.60 6.03
N SER A 141 14.01 -19.31 6.51
CA SER A 141 12.89 -18.69 7.20
C SER A 141 13.48 -17.76 8.26
N PRO A 142 13.16 -16.45 8.29
CA PRO A 142 13.40 -15.72 9.53
C PRO A 142 12.68 -16.51 10.63
N PRO A 143 13.30 -16.70 11.81
CA PRO A 143 12.60 -17.36 12.90
C PRO A 143 11.26 -16.63 13.08
N MET A 144 10.17 -17.38 13.05
CA MET A 144 8.91 -16.92 13.60
C MET A 144 9.18 -16.66 15.08
N SER A 145 9.61 -15.45 15.41
CA SER A 145 9.64 -14.98 16.78
C SER A 145 8.61 -13.88 16.89
N VAL A 146 7.63 -14.12 17.75
CA VAL A 146 6.49 -13.29 18.16
C VAL A 146 6.89 -11.87 18.66
N HIS A 147 8.18 -11.52 18.70
CA HIS A 147 8.71 -10.32 19.36
C HIS A 147 8.67 -9.00 18.56
N VAL A 148 8.28 -8.98 17.28
CA VAL A 148 8.29 -7.71 16.52
C VAL A 148 7.16 -6.76 16.94
N TYR A 149 6.03 -7.29 17.43
CA TYR A 149 4.93 -6.46 17.94
C TYR A 149 5.22 -5.86 19.33
N GLU A 150 6.06 -6.49 20.14
CA GLU A 150 6.40 -6.00 21.50
C GLU A 150 7.39 -4.82 21.45
N SER A 151 8.29 -4.78 20.47
CA SER A 151 9.27 -3.69 20.33
C SER A 151 8.69 -2.36 19.86
N LEU A 152 7.50 -2.36 19.24
CA LEU A 152 6.81 -1.14 18.80
C LEU A 152 5.88 -0.56 19.87
N ASN A 153 5.51 -1.35 20.89
CA ASN A 153 4.70 -0.93 22.03
C ASN A 153 5.52 -0.68 23.32
N ALA A 154 6.85 -0.86 23.27
CA ALA A 154 7.75 -0.41 24.31
C ALA A 154 7.86 1.13 24.24
N LYS A 155 7.04 1.82 25.03
CA LYS A 155 7.13 3.27 25.23
C LYS A 155 8.60 3.69 25.46
N PRO A 156 9.15 4.66 24.71
CA PRO A 156 10.36 5.33 25.17
C PRO A 156 10.00 6.07 26.45
N GLY A 157 10.72 5.74 27.54
CA GLY A 157 10.66 6.49 28.79
C GLY A 157 10.99 7.95 28.51
N ILE A 158 10.00 8.83 28.63
CA ILE A 158 10.22 10.24 28.88
C ILE A 158 10.62 10.33 30.36
N ASP A 159 11.91 10.11 30.63
CA ASP A 159 12.50 10.51 31.90
C ASP A 159 12.73 12.03 31.87
N LYS A 160 11.89 12.70 32.65
CA LYS A 160 12.09 13.98 33.35
C LYS A 160 13.39 14.73 32.99
N ILE A 161 13.27 15.68 32.07
CA ILE A 161 14.05 16.93 32.15
C ILE A 161 13.13 17.95 32.84
N GLY A 162 13.47 18.29 34.07
CA GLY A 162 12.66 19.16 34.91
C GLY A 162 12.59 20.59 34.38
N MET A 163 11.37 21.12 34.29
CA MET A 163 11.04 22.52 34.58
C MET A 163 9.53 22.62 34.86
N THR A 164 9.11 22.54 36.12
CA THR A 164 7.85 23.16 36.54
C THR A 164 8.01 23.76 37.94
N ASN A 165 8.13 25.08 38.00
CA ASN A 165 7.51 25.89 39.05
C ASN A 165 7.14 27.24 38.41
N GLY A 166 5.92 27.32 37.91
CA GLY A 166 5.22 28.52 37.44
C GLY A 166 3.78 28.48 37.97
N PRO A 167 3.16 29.63 38.27
CA PRO A 167 2.42 29.81 39.51
C PRO A 167 1.00 29.19 39.53
N LYS A 168 0.59 28.82 40.74
CA LYS A 168 -0.75 28.34 41.12
C LYS A 168 -1.82 29.33 40.64
N LYS A 169 -2.83 28.84 39.94
CA LYS A 169 -4.06 29.61 39.69
C LYS A 169 -4.79 29.86 41.01
N GLU A 170 -4.90 31.14 41.37
CA GLU A 170 -5.75 31.63 42.44
C GLU A 170 -7.21 31.23 42.20
N GLN A 171 -7.83 30.68 43.24
CA GLN A 171 -9.27 30.52 43.33
C GLN A 171 -9.89 31.91 43.57
N THR A 172 -10.63 32.42 42.59
CA THR A 172 -11.46 33.62 42.79
C THR A 172 -12.62 33.29 43.74
N PRO A 173 -12.90 34.10 44.78
CA PRO A 173 -13.96 33.83 45.73
C PRO A 173 -15.36 34.02 45.14
N LYS A 174 -16.30 33.19 45.58
CA LYS A 174 -17.75 33.33 45.36
C LYS A 174 -18.20 34.74 45.82
N SER A 175 -18.82 35.50 44.92
CA SER A 175 -19.47 36.76 45.29
C SER A 175 -20.77 36.49 46.03
N SER A 176 -20.78 36.78 47.33
CA SER A 176 -22.00 37.01 48.09
C SER A 176 -22.48 38.44 47.82
N ARG A 177 -23.61 38.61 47.14
CA ARG A 177 -24.38 39.87 47.19
C ARG A 177 -25.57 39.66 48.10
N SER A 178 -25.46 40.19 49.32
CA SER A 178 -26.59 40.46 50.20
C SER A 178 -27.19 41.83 49.87
N SER A 179 -28.50 41.87 49.91
CA SER A 179 -29.44 42.97 49.73
C SER A 179 -29.15 44.27 50.49
N ILE A 180 -29.40 45.42 49.86
CA ILE A 180 -29.89 46.65 50.53
C ILE A 180 -30.97 47.30 49.63
N ARG A 181 -32.08 47.68 50.26
CA ARG A 181 -33.24 48.45 49.75
C ARG A 181 -33.00 49.97 49.91
N ASP A 182 -33.95 50.75 49.40
CA ASP A 182 -34.20 52.20 49.58
C ASP A 182 -33.47 53.07 48.54
N GLY A 183 -34.10 54.02 47.84
CA GLY A 183 -35.32 54.79 48.07
C GLY A 183 -34.94 56.27 47.87
N GLY A 184 -35.52 56.94 46.87
CA GLY A 184 -35.25 58.34 46.53
C GLY A 184 -35.37 58.63 45.04
#